data_AF-A0A7W8A9F8-F1
#
_entry.id   AF-A0A7W8A9F8-F1
#
_cell.length_a   1.000
_cell.length_b   1.000
_cell.length_c   1.000
_cell.angle_alpha   90.00
_cell.angle_beta   90.00
_cell.angle_gamma   90.00
#
_symmetry.space_group_name_H-M   'P 1'
#
loop_
_entity.id
_entity.type
_entity.pdbx_description
1 polymer ?
#
loop_
_entity_poly.entity_id
_entity_poly.type
_entity_poly.pdbx_seq_one_letter_code
_entity_poly.pdbx_strand_id
1 'polypeptide(L)'
;MPSRRAVVDGAWWPQSRDAATELPGLIAAVDQRLGRTTLLVGLYENAWTHIPDRIPAPGRHVRVGRYRDADPHVVVLFFAAVEPVALLLIPPNTAAVPAETALMRTARHTADLTDDDLLALTCLPTAV
;
A
#
# COMPACT_ATOMS: atom_id res chain seq x y z
N MET A 1 12.07 5.80 12.19
CA MET A 1 11.00 4.90 11.72
C MET A 1 9.71 5.40 12.34
N PRO A 2 8.71 5.85 11.56
CA PRO A 2 7.46 6.30 12.15
C PRO A 2 6.78 5.11 12.85
N SER A 3 6.28 5.43 14.03
CA SER A 3 5.78 4.54 15.08
C SER A 3 4.57 3.71 14.65
N ARG A 4 4.32 2.64 15.41
CA ARG A 4 3.35 1.52 15.35
C ARG A 4 1.85 1.88 15.16
N ARG A 5 1.54 2.91 14.39
CA ARG A 5 0.20 3.35 13.97
C ARG A 5 0.35 4.07 12.63
N ALA A 6 1.00 3.42 11.65
CA ALA A 6 1.01 3.93 10.29
C ALA A 6 -0.44 3.93 9.81
N VAL A 7 -0.98 5.12 9.55
CA VAL A 7 -2.22 5.27 8.79
C VAL A 7 -1.97 4.57 7.46
N VAL A 8 -2.65 3.45 7.24
CA VAL A 8 -2.58 2.73 5.97
C VAL A 8 -3.57 3.38 5.01
N ASP A 9 -3.14 3.67 3.80
CA ASP A 9 -3.92 4.28 2.72
C ASP A 9 -4.89 3.30 2.06
N GLY A 10 -5.06 2.11 2.62
CA GLY A 10 -5.97 1.09 2.13
C GLY A 10 -5.59 -0.30 2.60
N ALA A 11 -6.33 -1.29 2.08
CA ALA A 11 -6.01 -2.69 2.24
C ALA A 11 -5.95 -3.36 0.88
N TRP A 12 -5.13 -4.41 0.83
CA TRP A 12 -4.97 -5.27 -0.32
C TRP A 12 -5.04 -6.72 0.12
N TRP A 13 -5.91 -7.47 -0.55
CA TRP A 13 -6.08 -8.90 -0.33
C TRP A 13 -5.62 -9.67 -1.58
N PRO A 14 -4.36 -10.15 -1.61
CA PRO A 14 -3.90 -11.00 -2.69
C PRO A 14 -4.54 -12.39 -2.60
N GLN A 15 -4.71 -13.03 -3.74
CA GLN A 15 -5.25 -14.39 -3.80
C GLN A 15 -4.18 -15.44 -3.43
N SER A 16 -2.91 -15.11 -3.62
CA SER A 16 -1.75 -15.97 -3.36
C SER A 16 -0.60 -15.21 -2.69
N ARG A 17 0.43 -15.94 -2.23
CA ARG A 17 1.70 -15.36 -1.73
C ARG A 17 2.79 -15.32 -2.80
N ASP A 18 2.42 -15.32 -4.08
CA ASP A 18 3.34 -15.16 -5.19
C ASP A 18 3.35 -13.71 -5.68
N ALA A 19 4.43 -12.98 -5.38
CA ALA A 19 4.53 -11.57 -5.73
C ALA A 19 4.60 -11.37 -7.25
N ALA A 20 5.11 -12.34 -8.02
CA ALA A 20 5.19 -12.24 -9.47
C ALA A 20 3.81 -12.26 -10.13
N THR A 21 2.85 -12.96 -9.51
CA THR A 21 1.47 -13.06 -10.00
C THR A 21 0.60 -11.91 -9.50
N GLU A 22 0.78 -11.51 -8.25
CA GLU A 22 -0.12 -10.57 -7.57
C GLU A 22 0.24 -9.10 -7.80
N LEU A 23 1.54 -8.76 -7.81
CA LEU A 23 1.98 -7.36 -7.93
C LEU A 23 1.69 -6.69 -9.27
N PRO A 24 1.75 -7.36 -10.45
CA PRO A 24 1.41 -6.72 -11.71
C PRO A 24 -0.02 -6.12 -11.68
N GLY A 25 -0.98 -6.88 -11.14
CA GLY A 25 -2.37 -6.45 -11.01
C GLY A 25 -2.53 -5.29 -10.02
N LEU A 26 -1.87 -5.39 -8.86
CA LEU A 26 -1.88 -4.31 -7.86
C LEU A 26 -1.31 -3.02 -8.42
N ILE A 27 -0.14 -3.07 -9.05
CA ILE A 27 0.55 -1.90 -9.63
C ILE A 27 -0.35 -1.24 -10.67
N ALA A 28 -0.95 -2.02 -11.58
CA ALA A 28 -1.84 -1.47 -12.60
C ALA A 28 -3.06 -0.78 -11.99
N ALA A 29 -3.69 -1.39 -10.97
CA ALA A 29 -4.85 -0.81 -10.29
C ALA A 29 -4.50 0.50 -9.54
N VAL A 30 -3.38 0.51 -8.83
CA VAL A 30 -2.92 1.71 -8.10
C VAL A 30 -2.53 2.82 -9.06
N ASP A 31 -1.78 2.50 -10.11
CA ASP A 31 -1.40 3.47 -11.14
C ASP A 31 -2.63 4.11 -11.80
N GLN A 32 -3.61 3.29 -12.19
CA GLN A 32 -4.85 3.76 -12.81
C GLN A 32 -5.68 4.62 -11.86
N ARG A 33 -5.81 4.21 -10.60
CA ARG A 33 -6.65 4.91 -9.62
C ARG A 33 -6.04 6.24 -9.18
N LEU A 34 -4.71 6.32 -9.06
CA LEU A 34 -4.01 7.53 -8.63
C LEU A 34 -3.53 8.40 -9.78
N GLY A 35 -3.55 7.90 -11.03
CA GLY A 35 -2.93 8.57 -12.18
C GLY A 35 -1.42 8.72 -12.04
N ARG A 36 -0.77 7.84 -11.26
CA ARG A 36 0.66 7.91 -10.90
C ARG A 36 1.40 6.69 -11.41
N THR A 37 2.73 6.82 -11.51
CA THR A 37 3.61 5.72 -11.94
C THR A 37 4.33 5.14 -10.73
N THR A 38 3.97 3.93 -10.32
CA THR A 38 4.70 3.17 -9.31
C THR A 38 6.13 2.87 -9.81
N LEU A 39 7.13 3.18 -8.99
CA LEU A 39 8.55 2.99 -9.30
C LEU A 39 9.20 1.85 -8.50
N LEU A 40 8.75 1.66 -7.26
CA LEU A 40 9.26 0.66 -6.35
C LEU A 40 8.11 0.13 -5.48
N VAL A 41 8.10 -1.18 -5.25
CA VAL A 41 7.22 -1.81 -4.26
C VAL A 41 8.07 -2.40 -3.14
N GLY A 42 7.85 -1.95 -1.91
CA GLY A 42 8.47 -2.47 -0.71
C GLY A 42 7.63 -3.56 -0.06
N LEU A 43 8.24 -4.71 0.21
CA LEU A 43 7.60 -5.89 0.79
C LEU A 43 8.43 -6.45 1.94
N TYR A 44 7.75 -7.07 2.91
CA TYR A 44 8.38 -7.93 3.89
C TYR A 44 8.79 -9.27 3.26
N GLU A 45 10.08 -9.59 3.28
CA GLU A 45 10.63 -10.74 2.53
C GLU A 45 9.96 -12.07 2.90
N ASN A 46 9.72 -12.32 4.19
CA ASN A 46 9.18 -13.61 4.65
C ASN A 46 7.65 -13.70 4.55
N ALA A 47 6.96 -12.65 4.10
CA ALA A 47 5.51 -12.72 3.85
C ALA A 47 5.18 -13.42 2.52
N TRP A 48 6.14 -13.52 1.60
CA TRP A 48 5.93 -13.99 0.22
C TRP A 48 6.71 -15.28 -0.06
N THR A 49 6.15 -16.14 -0.90
CA THR A 49 6.77 -17.40 -1.32
C THR A 49 7.75 -17.20 -2.47
N HIS A 50 7.43 -16.27 -3.38
CA HIS A 50 8.29 -15.89 -4.48
C HIS A 50 8.27 -14.37 -4.63
N ILE A 51 9.45 -13.76 -4.73
CA ILE A 51 9.62 -12.33 -4.97
C ILE A 51 10.66 -12.18 -6.09
N PRO A 52 10.29 -11.66 -7.28
CA PRO A 52 11.25 -11.25 -8.29
C PRO A 52 11.81 -9.85 -7.97
N ASP A 53 13.01 -9.52 -8.47
CA ASP A 53 13.60 -8.19 -8.25
C ASP A 53 12.89 -7.08 -9.05
N ARG A 54 12.19 -7.47 -10.10
CA ARG A 54 11.43 -6.58 -10.98
C ARG A 54 10.12 -7.21 -11.39
N ILE A 55 9.06 -6.40 -11.41
CA ILE A 55 7.72 -6.79 -11.81
C ILE A 55 7.36 -6.09 -13.12
N PRO A 56 6.80 -6.80 -14.12
CA PRO A 56 6.30 -6.17 -15.33
C PRO A 56 5.07 -5.32 -15.00
N ALA A 57 5.06 -4.10 -15.54
CA ALA A 57 3.92 -3.19 -15.54
C ALA A 57 3.74 -2.63 -16.96
N PRO A 58 2.58 -2.03 -17.31
CA PRO A 58 2.36 -1.49 -18.66
C PRO A 58 3.50 -0.56 -19.10
N GLY A 59 4.26 -0.99 -20.11
CA GLY A 59 5.37 -0.24 -20.70
C GLY A 59 6.65 -0.13 -19.85
N ARG A 60 6.76 -0.80 -18.69
CA ARG A 60 7.92 -0.67 -17.80
C ARG A 60 8.13 -1.84 -16.85
N HIS A 61 9.23 -1.81 -16.10
CA HIS A 61 9.49 -2.73 -15.00
C HIS A 61 9.59 -1.95 -13.68
N VAL A 62 8.83 -2.38 -12.68
CA VAL A 62 8.82 -1.81 -11.35
C VAL A 62 9.78 -2.58 -10.47
N ARG A 63 10.63 -1.89 -9.71
CA ARG A 63 11.58 -2.54 -8.81
C ARG A 63 10.85 -3.09 -7.59
N VAL A 64 11.34 -4.20 -7.04
CA VAL A 64 10.84 -4.74 -5.77
C VAL A 64 11.93 -4.63 -4.70
N GLY A 65 11.60 -3.92 -3.64
CA GLY A 65 12.42 -3.81 -2.43
C GLY A 65 12.00 -4.86 -1.42
N ARG A 66 12.97 -5.64 -0.93
CA ARG A 66 12.76 -6.67 0.09
C ARG A 66 13.32 -6.15 1.41
N TYR A 67 12.51 -6.19 2.46
CA TYR A 67 12.89 -5.66 3.76
C TYR A 67 12.64 -6.71 4.84
N ARG A 68 13.67 -7.02 5.64
CA ARG A 68 13.56 -7.98 6.76
C ARG A 68 13.01 -7.35 8.04
N ASP A 69 13.06 -6.03 8.15
CA ASP A 69 12.57 -5.27 9.32
C ASP A 69 11.28 -4.51 9.05
N ALA A 70 10.68 -4.69 7.87
CA ALA A 70 9.39 -4.11 7.52
C ALA A 70 8.24 -4.83 8.25
N ASP A 71 7.09 -4.17 8.33
CA ASP A 71 5.89 -4.79 8.87
C ASP A 71 5.40 -5.90 7.91
N PRO A 72 5.21 -7.15 8.38
CA PRO A 72 4.78 -8.28 7.55
C PRO A 72 3.39 -8.10 6.93
N HIS A 73 2.60 -7.18 7.45
CA HIS A 73 1.24 -6.88 6.99
C HIS A 73 1.16 -5.57 6.22
N VAL A 74 2.28 -4.95 5.82
CA VAL A 74 2.24 -3.70 5.05
C VAL A 74 3.04 -3.83 3.76
N VAL A 75 2.43 -3.41 2.66
CA VAL A 75 3.04 -3.25 1.34
C VAL A 75 3.10 -1.78 1.02
N VAL A 76 4.26 -1.28 0.62
CA VAL A 76 4.44 0.15 0.35
C VAL A 76 4.77 0.37 -1.12
N LEU A 77 4.00 1.22 -1.81
CA LEU A 77 4.25 1.61 -3.19
C LEU A 77 4.86 3.02 -3.20
N PHE A 78 5.98 3.18 -3.89
CA PHE A 78 6.70 4.44 -4.01
C PHE A 78 6.53 5.04 -5.40
N PHE A 79 6.38 6.35 -5.45
CA PHE A 79 6.18 7.16 -6.65
C PHE A 79 7.26 8.24 -6.76
N ALA A 80 7.37 8.90 -7.91
CA ALA A 80 8.30 10.01 -8.09
C ALA A 80 7.84 11.25 -7.30
N ALA A 81 8.62 11.70 -6.33
CA ALA A 81 8.45 12.98 -5.62
C ALA A 81 7.09 13.20 -4.92
N VAL A 82 6.44 12.11 -4.50
CA VAL A 82 5.18 12.13 -3.72
C VAL A 82 5.26 11.12 -2.58
N GLU A 83 4.40 11.31 -1.58
CA GLU A 83 4.27 10.37 -0.46
C GLU A 83 3.97 8.95 -0.95
N PRO A 84 4.60 7.93 -0.33
CA PRO A 84 4.36 6.55 -0.65
C PRO A 84 2.97 6.13 -0.17
N VAL A 85 2.41 5.13 -0.84
CA VAL A 85 1.12 4.53 -0.47
C VAL A 85 1.37 3.26 0.31
N ALA A 86 0.91 3.20 1.56
CA ALA A 86 1.01 2.04 2.42
C ALA A 86 -0.31 1.26 2.44
N LEU A 87 -0.29 0.02 1.95
CA LEU A 87 -1.45 -0.87 1.92
C LEU A 87 -1.30 -1.98 2.95
N LEU A 88 -2.38 -2.24 3.70
CA LEU A 88 -2.45 -3.38 4.60
C LEU A 88 -2.61 -4.68 3.80
N LEU A 89 -1.64 -5.57 3.90
CA LEU A 89 -1.65 -6.92 3.33
C LEU A 89 -2.52 -7.85 4.17
N ILE A 90 -3.64 -8.29 3.61
CA ILE A 90 -4.50 -9.31 4.21
C ILE A 90 -4.03 -10.69 3.73
N PRO A 91 -3.57 -11.59 4.63
CA PRO A 91 -3.09 -12.90 4.23
C PRO A 91 -4.17 -13.72 3.47
N PRO A 92 -3.83 -14.47 2.42
CA PRO A 92 -4.80 -15.26 1.65
C PRO A 92 -5.46 -16.39 2.44
N ASN A 93 -4.86 -16.84 3.54
CA ASN A 93 -5.44 -17.85 4.45
C ASN A 93 -6.42 -17.24 5.47
N THR A 94 -6.64 -15.93 5.43
CA THR A 94 -7.65 -15.26 6.25
C THR A 94 -9.02 -15.66 5.70
N ALA A 95 -9.90 -16.17 6.57
CA ALA A 95 -11.26 -16.48 6.17
C ALA A 95 -11.92 -15.24 5.52
N ALA A 96 -12.71 -15.45 4.47
CA ALA A 96 -13.24 -14.38 3.62
C ALA A 96 -14.00 -13.29 4.41
N VAL A 97 -14.76 -13.68 5.45
CA VAL A 97 -15.59 -12.77 6.26
C VAL A 97 -14.74 -11.74 7.05
N PRO A 98 -13.67 -12.15 7.78
CA PRO A 98 -12.72 -11.19 8.34
C PRO A 98 -11.99 -10.31 7.31
N ALA A 99 -11.65 -10.87 6.13
CA ALA A 99 -10.94 -10.14 5.08
C ALA A 99 -11.79 -9.01 4.49
N GLU A 100 -13.05 -9.30 4.16
CA GLU A 100 -14.01 -8.30 3.69
C GLU A 100 -14.27 -7.21 4.74
N THR A 101 -14.35 -7.60 6.02
CA THR A 101 -14.53 -6.63 7.12
C THR A 101 -13.31 -5.71 7.27
N ALA A 102 -12.10 -6.22 7.12
CA ALA A 102 -10.87 -5.43 7.16
C ALA A 102 -10.74 -4.48 5.95
N LEU A 103 -11.10 -4.96 4.74
CA LEU A 103 -11.19 -4.16 3.52
C LEU A 103 -12.24 -3.03 3.66
N MET A 104 -13.44 -3.31 4.17
CA MET A 104 -14.48 -2.29 4.35
C MET A 104 -14.09 -1.23 5.39
N ARG A 105 -13.39 -1.61 6.45
CA ARG A 105 -12.93 -0.67 7.50
C ARG A 105 -11.84 0.28 7.00
N THR A 106 -10.92 -0.19 6.17
CA THR A 106 -9.87 0.64 5.58
C THR A 106 -10.40 1.48 4.41
N ALA A 107 -11.30 0.94 3.58
CA ALA A 107 -11.94 1.71 2.51
C ALA A 107 -12.69 2.95 3.03
N ARG A 108 -13.33 2.86 4.19
CA ARG A 108 -14.02 4.01 4.82
C ARG A 108 -13.05 5.13 5.20
N HIS A 109 -11.84 4.79 5.63
CA HIS A 109 -10.79 5.76 5.96
C HIS A 109 -10.17 6.41 4.72
N THR A 110 -10.19 5.72 3.57
CA THR A 110 -9.73 6.26 2.28
C THR A 110 -10.79 7.08 1.56
N ALA A 111 -12.07 6.80 1.81
CA ALA A 111 -13.17 7.58 1.27
C ALA A 111 -13.33 8.95 1.98
N ASP A 112 -12.80 9.09 3.19
CA ASP A 112 -12.65 10.40 3.87
C ASP A 112 -11.53 11.26 3.28
N LEU A 113 -10.71 10.73 2.36
CA LEU A 113 -9.67 11.49 1.66
C LEU A 113 -10.15 12.06 0.31
N THR A 114 -11.45 12.28 0.15
CA THR A 114 -11.97 13.04 -1.00
C THR A 114 -11.95 14.53 -0.71
N ASP A 115 -11.07 15.22 -1.44
CA ASP A 115 -10.99 16.67 -1.75
C ASP A 115 -10.89 17.70 -0.61
N ASP A 116 -11.39 17.45 0.61
CA ASP A 116 -11.42 18.48 1.68
C ASP A 116 -10.23 18.45 2.67
N ASP A 117 -9.48 17.34 2.74
CA ASP A 117 -8.44 17.17 3.78
C ASP A 117 -7.07 17.78 3.40
N LEU A 118 -6.98 18.50 2.28
CA LEU A 118 -5.75 19.21 1.87
C LEU A 118 -5.59 20.62 2.51
N LEU A 119 -6.53 21.05 3.37
CA LEU A 119 -6.49 22.38 4.00
C LEU A 119 -6.86 22.41 5.51
N ALA A 120 -6.46 21.41 6.30
CA ALA A 120 -6.67 21.44 7.75
C ALA A 120 -5.41 21.16 8.58
N LEU A 121 -4.36 21.96 8.37
CA LEU A 121 -3.49 22.36 9.49
C LEU A 121 -3.35 23.88 9.51
N THR A 122 -4.50 24.56 9.52
CA THR A 122 -4.62 25.95 9.92
C THR A 122 -4.40 26.04 11.42
N CYS A 123 -3.41 26.85 11.79
CA CYS A 123 -3.29 27.63 13.03
C CYS A 123 -3.64 26.95 14.37
N LEU A 124 -2.65 26.87 15.26
CA LEU A 124 -2.91 27.08 16.68
C LEU A 124 -2.14 28.32 17.20
N PRO A 125 -2.77 29.10 18.09
CA PRO A 125 -2.40 30.47 18.40
C PRO A 125 -1.26 30.55 19.42
N THR A 126 -0.31 31.45 19.18
CA THR A 126 0.58 31.94 20.23
C THR A 126 -0.20 32.94 21.07
N ALA A 127 -0.59 32.54 22.28
CA ALA A 127 -1.12 33.46 23.28
C ALA A 127 -0.14 33.56 24.46
N VAL A 128 0.46 34.76 24.52
CA VAL A 128 1.08 35.51 25.64
C VAL A 128 2.17 34.84 26.46
#